data_AF-A0A2V8SMQ9-F1
#
_entry.id   AF-A0A2V8SMQ9-F1
#
_cell.length_a   1.000
_cell.length_b   1.000
_cell.length_c   1.000
_cell.angle_alpha   90.00
_cell.angle_beta   90.00
_cell.angle_gamma   90.00
#
_symmetry.space_group_name_H-M   'P 1'
#
loop_
_entity.id
_entity.type
_entity.pdbx_description
1 polymer ?
#
loop_
_entity_poly.entity_id
_entity_poly.type
_entity_poly.pdbx_seq_one_letter_code
_entity_poly.pdbx_strand_id
1 'polypeptide(L)'
;MKNFKWIIISAVFVLLVFAPVFAVNVVPEWSVRLIDEKGQAIANARIDQWWKDYSYEFWTVEQHNDETLSSDEEGIVTFPARDIRVSAFQFVAAKIRDVVVSINPHSSYGPYSHVLCRGKLICDSSYRPGEELPTVLVVKK
;
A
#
# COMPACT_ATOMS: atom_id res chain seq x y z
N MET A 1 40.85 -25.74 2.46
CA MET A 1 39.53 -26.22 1.97
C MET A 1 38.39 -26.15 2.98
N LYS A 2 38.61 -26.22 4.31
CA LYS A 2 37.52 -26.13 5.32
C LYS A 2 36.75 -24.80 5.29
N ASN A 3 37.44 -23.68 5.09
CA ASN A 3 36.82 -22.34 5.12
C ASN A 3 35.91 -22.07 3.92
N PHE A 4 36.19 -22.68 2.76
CA PHE A 4 35.42 -22.47 1.54
C PHE A 4 33.98 -23.01 1.66
N LYS A 5 33.79 -24.17 2.29
CA LYS A 5 32.46 -24.73 2.55
C LYS A 5 31.63 -23.82 3.46
N TRP A 6 32.24 -23.29 4.52
CA TRP A 6 31.56 -22.37 5.44
C TRP A 6 31.22 -21.03 4.78
N ILE A 7 32.10 -20.52 3.91
CA ILE A 7 31.80 -19.30 3.12
C ILE A 7 30.56 -19.52 2.25
N ILE A 8 30.47 -20.67 1.56
CA ILE A 8 29.30 -20.97 0.73
C ILE A 8 28.04 -21.11 1.59
N ILE A 9 28.10 -21.84 2.70
CA ILE A 9 26.95 -22.02 3.60
C ILE A 9 26.47 -20.66 4.12
N SER A 10 27.39 -19.82 4.59
CA SER A 10 27.06 -18.48 5.06
C SER A 10 26.48 -17.60 3.96
N ALA A 11 27.04 -17.65 2.74
CA ALA A 11 26.53 -16.88 1.61
C ALA A 11 25.11 -17.31 1.21
N VAL A 12 24.84 -18.61 1.16
CA VAL A 12 23.51 -19.15 0.89
C VAL A 12 22.53 -18.77 1.99
N PHE A 13 22.95 -18.85 3.26
CA PHE A 13 22.12 -18.44 4.39
C PHE A 13 21.78 -16.94 4.33
N VAL A 14 22.76 -16.08 4.05
CA VAL A 14 22.54 -14.64 3.88
C VAL A 14 21.56 -14.39 2.72
N LEU A 15 21.73 -15.06 1.59
CA LEU A 15 20.80 -14.95 0.46
C LEU A 15 19.38 -15.36 0.87
N LEU A 16 19.20 -16.48 1.57
CA LEU A 16 17.88 -16.93 2.02
C LEU A 16 17.21 -15.95 2.99
N VAL A 17 17.99 -15.34 3.88
CA VAL A 17 17.47 -14.43 4.92
C VAL A 17 17.13 -13.05 4.36
N PHE A 18 17.93 -12.54 3.41
CA PHE A 18 17.85 -11.17 2.90
C PHE A 18 17.27 -11.03 1.49
N ALA A 19 17.07 -12.10 0.74
CA ALA A 19 16.40 -12.02 -0.56
C ALA A 19 14.90 -11.68 -0.41
N PRO A 20 14.36 -10.73 -1.18
CA PRO A 20 12.97 -10.30 -1.08
C PRO A 20 12.02 -11.27 -1.82
N VAL A 21 11.78 -12.43 -1.22
CA VAL A 21 11.00 -13.51 -1.87
C VAL A 21 9.54 -13.58 -1.44
N PHE A 22 9.20 -13.08 -0.23
CA PHE A 22 7.84 -13.14 0.30
C PHE A 22 6.99 -12.01 -0.27
N ALA A 23 5.86 -12.34 -0.90
CA ALA A 23 4.88 -11.35 -1.31
C ALA A 23 3.99 -10.96 -0.13
N VAL A 24 3.77 -9.66 0.05
CA VAL A 24 2.84 -9.10 1.02
C VAL A 24 1.93 -8.14 0.29
N ASN A 25 0.62 -8.34 0.45
CA ASN A 25 -0.38 -7.42 -0.09
C ASN A 25 -0.50 -6.18 0.80
N VAL A 26 -0.31 -5.01 0.19
CA VAL A 26 -0.45 -3.69 0.84
C VAL A 26 -1.85 -3.15 0.62
N VAL A 27 -2.35 -3.26 -0.62
CA VAL A 27 -3.70 -2.83 -0.99
C VAL A 27 -4.31 -3.93 -1.86
N PRO A 28 -5.53 -4.39 -1.55
CA PRO A 28 -6.26 -5.24 -2.49
C PRO A 28 -6.61 -4.44 -3.76
N GLU A 29 -7.14 -5.13 -4.77
CA GLU A 29 -7.78 -4.43 -5.88
C GLU A 29 -8.92 -3.55 -5.34
N TRP A 30 -8.99 -2.31 -5.79
CA TRP A 30 -9.92 -1.32 -5.26
C TRP A 30 -10.63 -0.60 -6.40
N SER A 31 -11.91 -0.97 -6.59
CA SER A 31 -12.83 -0.30 -7.51
C SER A 31 -13.70 0.71 -6.79
N VAL A 32 -13.77 1.92 -7.31
CA VAL A 32 -14.52 3.03 -6.71
C VAL A 32 -15.30 3.80 -7.76
N ARG A 33 -16.57 4.08 -7.48
CA ARG A 33 -17.43 4.89 -8.34
C ARG A 33 -17.53 6.32 -7.81
N LEU A 34 -17.15 7.29 -8.63
CA LEU A 34 -17.33 8.71 -8.34
C LEU A 34 -18.72 9.16 -8.72
N ILE A 35 -19.40 9.80 -7.78
CA ILE A 35 -20.69 10.43 -7.99
C ILE A 35 -20.66 11.87 -7.50
N ASP A 36 -21.45 12.75 -8.13
CA ASP A 36 -21.70 14.09 -7.59
C ASP A 36 -22.74 14.05 -6.45
N GLU A 37 -23.03 15.21 -5.87
CA GLU A 37 -24.01 15.34 -4.77
C GLU A 37 -25.45 14.95 -5.18
N LYS A 38 -25.72 14.82 -6.48
CA LYS A 38 -27.01 14.38 -7.03
C LYS A 38 -27.02 12.89 -7.39
N GLY A 39 -25.93 12.18 -7.14
CA GLY A 39 -25.76 10.76 -7.47
C GLY A 39 -25.42 10.49 -8.94
N GLN A 40 -25.04 11.50 -9.72
CA GLN A 40 -24.64 11.32 -11.12
C GLN A 40 -23.18 10.92 -11.20
N ALA A 41 -22.87 9.96 -12.07
CA ALA A 41 -21.51 9.52 -12.32
C ALA A 41 -20.64 10.66 -12.85
N ILE A 42 -19.40 10.74 -12.39
CA ILE A 42 -18.42 11.71 -12.89
C ILE A 42 -17.38 10.99 -13.73
N ALA A 43 -17.48 11.15 -15.04
CA ALA A 43 -16.51 10.61 -16.00
C ALA A 43 -15.25 11.47 -16.11
N ASN A 44 -14.13 10.86 -16.51
CA ASN A 44 -12.82 11.50 -16.70
C ASN A 44 -12.30 12.26 -15.48
N ALA A 45 -12.76 11.91 -14.28
CA ALA A 45 -12.25 12.46 -13.03
C ALA A 45 -10.92 11.79 -12.69
N ARG A 46 -9.90 12.59 -12.40
CA ARG A 46 -8.58 12.08 -11.99
C ARG A 46 -8.57 11.78 -10.50
N ILE A 47 -8.24 10.54 -10.14
CA ILE A 47 -8.02 10.11 -8.75
C ILE A 47 -6.57 9.67 -8.62
N ASP A 48 -5.93 10.11 -7.54
CA ASP A 48 -4.67 9.52 -7.08
C ASP A 48 -4.95 8.46 -6.02
N GLN A 49 -4.31 7.30 -6.15
CA GLN A 49 -4.14 6.37 -5.04
C GLN A 49 -2.72 6.49 -4.52
N TRP A 50 -2.58 6.61 -3.20
CA TRP A 50 -1.33 6.45 -2.49
C TRP A 50 -1.38 5.23 -1.59
N TRP A 51 -0.26 4.54 -1.45
CA TRP A 51 -0.16 3.38 -0.56
C TRP A 51 1.24 3.24 0.05
N LYS A 52 1.26 2.66 1.25
CA LYS A 52 2.49 2.28 1.96
C LYS A 52 2.18 1.22 3.01
N ASP A 53 3.09 0.27 3.18
CA ASP A 53 3.16 -0.54 4.38
C ASP A 53 4.22 0.02 5.34
N TYR A 54 3.77 0.74 6.36
CA TYR A 54 4.64 1.37 7.34
C TYR A 54 5.43 0.37 8.21
N SER A 55 5.11 -0.92 8.16
CA SER A 55 5.81 -1.98 8.89
C SER A 55 7.01 -2.50 8.11
N TYR A 56 6.91 -2.62 6.77
CA TYR A 56 7.99 -3.13 5.93
C TYR A 56 8.82 -2.03 5.26
N GLU A 57 8.21 -0.87 5.00
CA GLU A 57 8.81 0.27 4.28
C GLU A 57 9.28 1.38 5.23
N PHE A 58 9.66 1.05 6.47
CA PHE A 58 10.10 2.03 7.47
C PHE A 58 11.55 2.50 7.29
N TRP A 59 12.36 1.75 6.55
CA TRP A 59 13.76 2.11 6.25
C TRP A 59 13.88 3.03 5.02
N THR A 60 12.82 3.13 4.20
CA THR A 60 12.78 3.98 3.01
C THR A 60 12.18 5.33 3.39
N VAL A 61 13.04 6.36 3.40
CA VAL A 61 12.74 7.68 3.96
C VAL A 61 11.79 8.50 3.07
N GLU A 62 11.67 8.24 1.76
CA GLU A 62 11.20 9.34 0.87
C GLU A 62 10.06 9.10 -0.13
N GLN A 63 9.51 7.90 -0.35
CA GLN A 63 8.39 7.79 -1.31
C GLN A 63 7.27 6.91 -0.77
N HIS A 64 6.08 7.53 -0.62
CA HIS A 64 4.84 6.79 -0.75
C HIS A 64 4.71 6.41 -2.22
N ASN A 65 4.23 5.21 -2.50
CA ASN A 65 3.92 4.85 -3.87
C ASN A 65 2.61 5.55 -4.26
N ASP A 66 2.56 6.13 -5.44
CA ASP A 66 1.38 6.79 -5.97
C ASP A 66 1.09 6.38 -7.42
N GLU A 67 -0.19 6.42 -7.77
CA GLU A 67 -0.62 6.35 -9.16
C GLU A 67 -1.86 7.23 -9.38
N THR A 68 -2.00 7.75 -10.60
CA THR A 68 -3.18 8.52 -11.00
C THR A 68 -3.93 7.79 -12.10
N LEU A 69 -5.21 7.54 -11.89
CA LEU A 69 -6.13 6.99 -12.90
C LEU A 69 -7.28 7.98 -13.16
N SER A 70 -7.93 7.81 -14.30
CA SER A 70 -9.14 8.57 -14.67
C SER A 70 -10.36 7.66 -14.66
N SER A 71 -11.50 8.17 -14.23
CA SER A 71 -12.76 7.42 -14.27
C SER A 71 -13.30 7.24 -15.68
N ASP A 72 -13.95 6.10 -15.91
CA ASP A 72 -14.67 5.78 -17.14
C ASP A 72 -16.02 6.53 -17.26
N GLU A 73 -16.83 6.18 -18.26
CA GLU A 73 -18.13 6.82 -18.53
C GLU A 73 -19.14 6.61 -17.38
N GLU A 74 -19.04 5.48 -16.68
CA GLU A 74 -19.83 5.13 -15.51
C GLU A 74 -19.32 5.75 -14.21
N GLY A 75 -18.20 6.48 -14.28
CA GLY A 75 -17.54 7.13 -13.17
C GLY A 75 -16.72 6.15 -12.32
N ILE A 76 -16.34 5.00 -12.83
CA ILE A 76 -15.60 3.96 -12.10
C ILE A 76 -14.10 4.11 -12.35
N VAL A 77 -13.32 3.95 -11.28
CA VAL A 77 -11.87 3.79 -11.31
C VAL A 77 -11.54 2.47 -10.62
N THR A 78 -10.70 1.64 -11.24
CA THR A 78 -10.21 0.40 -10.62
C THR A 78 -8.70 0.45 -10.49
N PHE A 79 -8.22 0.46 -9.26
CA PHE A 79 -6.80 0.32 -8.92
C PHE A 79 -6.47 -1.16 -8.73
N PRO A 80 -5.44 -1.70 -9.39
CA PRO A 80 -5.08 -3.10 -9.24
C PRO A 80 -4.48 -3.35 -7.84
N ALA A 81 -4.48 -4.61 -7.41
CA ALA A 81 -3.85 -5.00 -6.16
C ALA A 81 -2.36 -4.62 -6.12
N ARG A 82 -1.90 -4.16 -4.96
CA ARG A 82 -0.53 -3.72 -4.71
C ARG A 82 0.17 -4.65 -3.74
N ASP A 83 1.15 -5.38 -4.26
CA ASP A 83 2.01 -6.26 -3.49
C ASP A 83 3.43 -5.70 -3.40
N ILE A 84 4.05 -5.87 -2.24
CA ILE A 84 5.49 -5.65 -2.04
C ILE A 84 6.20 -6.98 -1.82
N ARG A 85 7.50 -7.01 -2.10
CA ARG A 85 8.36 -8.16 -1.85
C ARG A 85 9.27 -7.87 -0.66
N VAL A 86 9.22 -8.74 0.34
CA VAL A 86 10.01 -8.61 1.57
C VAL A 86 10.85 -9.86 1.81
N SER A 87 11.97 -9.68 2.49
CA SER A 87 12.84 -10.76 2.93
C SER A 87 12.35 -11.40 4.23
N ALA A 88 12.85 -12.60 4.58
CA ALA A 88 12.53 -13.24 5.86
C ALA A 88 12.90 -12.34 7.04
N PHE A 89 14.06 -11.68 6.95
CA PHE A 89 14.51 -10.72 7.95
C PHE A 89 13.54 -9.54 8.10
N GLN A 90 13.16 -8.89 7.00
CA GLN A 90 12.19 -7.80 7.03
C GLN A 90 10.84 -8.25 7.58
N PHE A 91 10.40 -9.46 7.22
CA PHE A 91 9.14 -10.02 7.72
C PHE A 91 9.12 -10.09 9.25
N VAL A 92 10.14 -10.71 9.85
CA VAL A 92 10.25 -10.85 11.31
C VAL A 92 10.48 -9.50 11.99
N ALA A 93 11.37 -8.66 11.44
CA ALA A 93 11.69 -7.35 12.00
C ALA A 93 10.46 -6.43 12.06
N ALA A 94 9.64 -6.43 10.99
CA ALA A 94 8.40 -5.67 10.93
C ALA A 94 7.41 -6.11 12.01
N LYS A 95 7.18 -7.42 12.19
CA LYS A 95 6.27 -7.93 13.23
C LYS A 95 6.70 -7.57 14.65
N ILE A 96 8.00 -7.63 14.93
CA ILE A 96 8.54 -7.18 16.23
C ILE A 96 8.34 -5.68 16.39
N ARG A 97 8.65 -4.89 15.36
CA ARG A 97 8.48 -3.44 15.37
C ARG A 97 7.03 -3.06 15.62
N ASP A 98 6.08 -3.67 14.94
CA ASP A 98 4.64 -3.39 15.05
C ASP A 98 4.16 -3.51 16.50
N VAL A 99 4.58 -4.56 17.21
CA VAL A 99 4.25 -4.73 18.64
C VAL A 99 4.79 -3.57 19.46
N VAL A 100 6.02 -3.11 19.20
CA VAL A 100 6.64 -2.01 19.96
C VAL A 100 5.98 -0.68 19.64
N VAL A 101 5.76 -0.36 18.37
CA VAL A 101 5.25 0.95 17.94
C VAL A 101 3.74 1.10 18.14
N SER A 102 2.99 -0.01 18.20
CA SER A 102 1.55 0.02 18.50
C SER A 102 1.21 0.63 19.87
N ILE A 103 2.19 0.70 20.77
CA ILE A 103 2.06 1.31 22.10
C ILE A 103 2.08 2.85 22.02
N ASN A 104 2.67 3.42 20.97
CA ASN A 104 2.74 4.87 20.77
C ASN A 104 1.65 5.34 19.78
N PRO A 105 0.67 6.16 20.21
CA PRO A 105 -0.45 6.59 19.37
C PRO A 105 -0.05 7.47 18.18
N HIS A 106 1.16 8.04 18.18
CA HIS A 106 1.68 8.84 17.06
C HIS A 106 2.48 8.02 16.04
N SER A 107 2.64 6.71 16.24
CA SER A 107 3.41 5.87 15.33
C SER A 107 2.53 5.23 14.28
N SER A 108 2.88 5.42 13.00
CA SER A 108 2.26 4.69 11.88
C SER A 108 2.87 3.29 11.74
N TYR A 109 2.00 2.29 11.58
CA TYR A 109 2.34 0.90 11.34
C TYR A 109 1.29 0.24 10.45
N GLY A 110 1.68 -0.83 9.77
CA GLY A 110 0.85 -1.64 8.88
C GLY A 110 0.60 -1.03 7.51
N PRO A 111 -0.14 -1.76 6.66
CA PRO A 111 -0.63 -1.28 5.37
C PRO A 111 -1.60 -0.13 5.52
N TYR A 112 -1.46 0.86 4.65
CA TYR A 112 -2.36 1.99 4.53
C TYR A 112 -2.44 2.41 3.06
N SER A 113 -3.65 2.72 2.61
CA SER A 113 -3.87 3.35 1.31
C SER A 113 -4.92 4.43 1.43
N HIS A 114 -4.85 5.41 0.54
CA HIS A 114 -5.88 6.41 0.43
C HIS A 114 -5.99 6.88 -1.02
N VAL A 115 -7.20 7.29 -1.37
CA VAL A 115 -7.58 7.78 -2.69
C VAL A 115 -8.01 9.23 -2.56
N LEU A 116 -7.61 10.09 -3.48
CA LEU A 116 -7.94 11.51 -3.47
C LEU A 116 -8.24 12.01 -4.88
N CYS A 117 -9.28 12.83 -4.99
CA CYS A 117 -9.58 13.54 -6.23
C CYS A 117 -8.50 14.58 -6.53
N ARG A 118 -8.13 14.72 -7.81
CA ARG A 118 -7.25 15.81 -8.30
C ARG A 118 -8.03 16.98 -8.88
N GLY A 119 -7.38 18.14 -8.91
CA GLY A 119 -7.88 19.35 -9.56
C GLY A 119 -8.85 20.12 -8.68
N LYS A 120 -10.03 20.45 -9.20
CA LYS A 120 -11.08 21.19 -8.47
C LYS A 120 -12.04 20.27 -7.72
N LEU A 121 -11.90 18.96 -7.87
CA LEU A 121 -12.76 17.97 -7.25
C LEU A 121 -12.25 17.67 -5.85
N ILE A 122 -13.15 17.61 -4.87
CA ILE A 122 -12.85 17.25 -3.49
C ILE A 122 -13.50 15.90 -3.21
N CYS A 123 -12.67 14.89 -3.06
CA CYS A 123 -13.04 13.58 -2.54
C CYS A 123 -11.82 12.93 -1.90
N ASP A 124 -12.04 12.18 -0.83
CA ASP A 124 -11.02 11.42 -0.14
C ASP A 124 -11.62 10.16 0.45
N SER A 125 -10.81 9.11 0.51
CA SER A 125 -11.12 7.93 1.30
C SER A 125 -9.86 7.14 1.58
N SER A 126 -9.91 6.31 2.61
CA SER A 126 -8.78 5.48 3.02
C SER A 126 -9.18 4.03 3.17
N TYR A 127 -8.17 3.18 3.13
CA TYR A 127 -8.25 1.77 3.40
C TYR A 127 -7.19 1.40 4.45
N ARG A 128 -7.63 0.60 5.43
CA ARG A 128 -6.77 -0.19 6.31
C ARG A 128 -7.21 -1.65 6.30
N PRO A 129 -6.28 -2.60 6.51
CA PRO A 129 -6.65 -4.00 6.65
C PRO A 129 -7.70 -4.22 7.73
N GLY A 130 -8.77 -4.94 7.37
CA GLY A 130 -9.91 -5.21 8.26
C GLY A 130 -11.06 -4.21 8.11
N GLU A 131 -10.89 -3.12 7.36
CA GLU A 131 -11.97 -2.21 6.97
C GLU A 131 -12.57 -2.66 5.62
N GLU A 132 -13.86 -2.37 5.41
CA GLU A 132 -14.48 -2.56 4.09
C GLU A 132 -13.96 -1.51 3.11
N LEU A 133 -13.71 -1.93 1.87
CA LEU A 133 -13.30 -1.00 0.80
C LEU A 133 -14.48 -0.10 0.42
N PRO A 134 -14.31 1.22 0.48
CA PRO A 134 -15.28 2.18 -0.03
C PRO A 134 -15.50 1.92 -1.53
N THR A 135 -16.76 1.72 -1.93
CA THR A 135 -17.13 1.46 -3.34
C THR A 135 -17.66 2.71 -4.04
N VAL A 136 -17.97 3.77 -3.31
CA VAL A 136 -18.54 5.03 -3.82
C VAL A 136 -17.87 6.23 -3.16
N LEU A 137 -17.46 7.22 -3.97
CA LEU A 137 -16.97 8.51 -3.50
C LEU A 137 -17.90 9.62 -3.95
N VAL A 138 -18.46 10.35 -2.98
CA VAL A 138 -19.23 11.57 -3.26
C VAL A 138 -18.25 12.73 -3.44
N VAL A 139 -18.24 13.29 -4.65
CA VAL A 139 -17.33 14.35 -5.04
C VAL A 139 -18.02 15.70 -4.88
N LYS A 140 -17.35 16.60 -4.17
CA LYS A 140 -17.76 18.00 -4.00
C LYS A 140 -16.98 18.89 -4.98
N LYS A 141 -17.62 19.96 -5.44
CA LYS A 141 -17.03 20.97 -6.33
C LYS A 141 -16.91 22.32 -5.63
#